data_AF-A0A0P7KSS4-F1
#
_entry.id   AF-A0A0P7KSS4-F1
#
_cell.length_a   1.000
_cell.length_b   1.000
_cell.length_c   1.000
_cell.angle_alpha   90.00
_cell.angle_beta   90.00
_cell.angle_gamma   90.00
#
_symmetry.space_group_name_H-M   'P 1'
#
loop_
_entity.id
_entity.type
_entity.pdbx_description
1 polymer ?
#
loop_
_entity_poly.entity_id
_entity_poly.type
_entity_poly.pdbx_seq_one_letter_code
_entity_poly.pdbx_strand_id
1 'polypeptide(L)' 'MGIAEVLTIVLVLLKVTDIIAWSWWLVLLPTIISFSFYAFILAVKLIMVLVAVVAVKKRDVMRPK' A
#
# COMPACT_ATOMS: atom_id res chain seq x y z
N MET A 1 9.16 1.04 -6.11
CA MET A 1 10.48 1.61 -6.45
C MET A 1 10.33 3.11 -6.59
N GLY A 2 10.86 3.85 -5.61
CA GLY A 2 10.63 5.28 -5.35
C GLY A 2 11.37 5.71 -4.05
N ILE A 3 11.20 6.95 -3.59
CA ILE A 3 11.97 7.58 -2.48
C ILE A 3 11.99 6.73 -1.20
N ALA A 4 10.93 5.96 -0.93
CA ALA A 4 10.84 5.05 0.23
C ALA A 4 11.95 3.99 0.28
N GLU A 5 12.43 3.54 -0.88
CA GLU A 5 13.49 2.53 -0.99
C GLU A 5 14.85 3.15 -0.67
N VAL A 6 15.11 4.36 -1.19
CA VAL A 6 16.29 5.16 -0.87
C VAL A 6 16.33 5.48 0.63
N LEU A 7 15.19 5.89 1.21
CA LEU A 7 15.06 6.11 2.66
C LEU A 7 15.34 4.83 3.46
N THR A 8 14.85 3.68 3.01
CA THR A 8 15.12 2.39 3.65
C THR A 8 16.62 2.09 3.63
N ILE A 9 17.29 2.26 2.48
CA ILE A 9 18.73 2.00 2.35
C ILE A 9 19.54 2.97 3.24
N VAL A 10 19.20 4.26 3.24
CA VAL A 10 19.88 5.27 4.08
C VAL A 10 19.70 4.97 5.57
N LEU A 11 18.49 4.61 6.02
CA LEU A 11 18.21 4.23 7.41
C LEU A 11 18.93 2.94 7.82
N VAL A 12 19.02 1.96 6.91
CA VAL A 12 19.77 0.71 7.13
C VAL A 12 21.28 1.00 7.23
N LEU A 13 21.83 1.82 6.33
CA LEU A 13 23.26 2.19 6.36
C LEU A 13 23.63 2.96 7.64
N LEU A 14 22.79 3.91 8.05
CA LEU A 14 22.97 4.66 9.31
C LEU A 14 22.87 3.75 10.54
N LYS A 15 22.05 2.68 10.48
CA LYS A 15 21.95 1.69 11.56
C LYS A 15 23.17 0.77 11.63
N VAL A 16 23.68 0.32 10.49
CA VAL A 16 24.86 -0.56 10.40
C VAL A 16 26.16 0.18 10.77
N THR A 17 26.21 1.49 10.52
CA THR A 17 27.31 2.35 10.94
C THR A 17 27.19 2.84 12.39
N ASP A 18 26.23 2.31 13.15
CA ASP A 18 25.94 2.64 14.56
C ASP A 18 25.69 4.14 14.85
N ILE A 19 25.36 4.93 13.81
CA ILE A 19 25.01 6.36 13.94
C ILE A 19 23.66 6.53 14.67
N ILE A 20 22.78 5.54 14.60
CA ILE A 20 21.45 5.54 15.26
C ILE A 20 21.25 4.29 16.11
N ALA A 21 21.03 4.50 17.41
CA ALA A 21 20.71 3.45 18.40
C ALA A 21 19.29 2.87 18.27
N TRP A 22 18.50 3.32 17.29
CA TRP A 22 17.09 2.93 17.12
C TRP A 22 16.89 1.44 16.88
N SER A 23 15.72 0.93 17.26
CA SER A 23 15.33 -0.46 17.04
C SER A 23 15.17 -0.76 15.55
N TRP A 24 15.48 -1.99 15.14
CA TRP A 24 15.38 -2.46 13.74
C TRP A 24 13.96 -2.32 13.16
N TRP A 25 12.94 -2.34 14.02
CA TRP A 25 11.56 -2.06 13.64
C TRP A 25 11.37 -0.67 13.02
N LEU A 26 12.05 0.36 13.57
CA LEU A 26 11.99 1.72 13.05
C LEU A 26 12.71 1.87 11.69
N VAL A 27 13.77 1.09 11.48
CA VAL A 27 14.51 1.05 10.21
C VAL A 27 13.67 0.41 9.10
N LEU A 28 12.84 -0.57 9.44
CA LEU A 28 11.95 -1.27 8.50
C LEU A 28 10.58 -0.60 8.31
N LEU A 29 10.20 0.37 9.15
CA LEU A 29 8.94 1.12 9.04
C LEU A 29 8.66 1.66 7.62
N PRO A 30 9.62 2.29 6.91
CA PRO A 30 9.34 2.84 5.58
C PRO A 30 8.88 1.77 4.59
N THR A 31 9.43 0.56 4.70
CA THR A 31 9.04 -0.60 3.88
C THR A 31 7.66 -1.12 4.29
N ILE A 32 7.41 -1.28 5.60
CA ILE A 32 6.12 -1.77 6.13
C ILE A 32 4.99 -0.82 5.76
N ILE A 33 5.20 0.49 5.93
CA ILE A 33 4.22 1.54 5.60
C ILE A 33 3.94 1.52 4.10
N SER A 34 4.98 1.46 3.25
CA SER A 34 4.80 1.41 1.80
C SER A 34 4.00 0.19 1.37
N PHE A 35 4.29 -0.98 1.93
CA PHE A 35 3.58 -2.22 1.62
C PHE A 35 2.10 -2.14 2.03
N SER A 36 1.83 -1.65 3.24
CA SER A 36 0.47 -1.48 3.76
C SER A 36 -0.35 -0.50 2.90
N PHE A 37 0.25 0.63 2.52
CA PHE A 37 -0.41 1.62 1.68
C PHE A 37 -0.76 1.07 0.30
N TYR A 38 0.15 0.30 -0.30
CA TYR A 38 -0.07 -0.30 -1.61
C TYR A 38 -1.19 -1.36 -1.56
N ALA A 39 -1.18 -2.21 -0.53
CA ALA A 39 -2.23 -3.20 -0.29
C ALA A 39 -3.59 -2.53 -0.07
N PHE A 40 -3.63 -1.44 0.70
CA PHE A 40 -4.85 -0.67 0.96
C PHE A 40 -5.42 -0.07 -0.33
N ILE A 41 -4.60 0.59 -1.15
CA ILE A 41 -5.02 1.15 -2.43
C ILE A 41 -5.58 0.06 -3.35
N LEU A 42 -4.90 -1.10 -3.42
CA LEU A 42 -5.35 -2.23 -4.24
C LEU A 42 -6.72 -2.73 -3.78
N ALA A 43 -6.92 -2.89 -2.46
CA ALA A 43 -8.18 -3.30 -1.87
C ALA A 43 -9.32 -2.33 -2.19
N VAL A 44 -9.11 -1.02 -2.00
CA VAL A 44 -10.10 0.01 -2.34
C VAL A 44 -10.48 -0.05 -3.81
N LYS A 45 -9.49 -0.21 -4.69
CA LYS A 45 -9.70 -0.28 -6.14
C LYS A 45 -10.53 -1.51 -6.52
N LEU A 46 -10.25 -2.67 -5.91
CA LEU A 46 -11.03 -3.90 -6.07
C LEU A 46 -12.47 -3.72 -5.61
N ILE A 47 -12.67 -3.11 -4.43
CA ILE A 47 -14.01 -2.84 -3.90
C ILE A 47 -14.78 -1.92 -4.84
N MET A 48 -14.16 -0.83 -5.32
CA MET A 48 -14.79 0.08 -6.28
C MET A 48 -15.21 -0.61 -7.57
N VAL A 49 -14.36 -1.49 -8.11
CA VAL A 49 -14.69 -2.28 -9.31
C VAL A 49 -15.84 -3.25 -9.02
N LEU A 50 -15.81 -3.95 -7.89
CA LEU A 50 -16.91 -4.85 -7.46
C LEU A 50 -18.23 -4.09 -7.34
N VAL A 51 -18.22 -2.92 -6.71
CA VAL A 51 -19.40 -2.06 -6.58
C VAL A 51 -19.90 -1.61 -7.95
N ALA A 52 -19.00 -1.18 -8.85
CA ALA A 52 -19.37 -0.80 -10.21
C ALA A 52 -19.98 -1.97 -10.99
N VAL A 53 -19.39 -3.17 -10.90
CA VAL A 53 -19.89 -4.39 -11.54
C VAL A 53 -21.28 -4.77 -10.99
N VAL A 54 -21.48 -4.71 -9.67
CA VAL A 54 -22.78 -4.97 -9.05
C VAL A 54 -23.80 -3.92 -9.46
N ALA A 55 -23.42 -2.64 -9.50
CA ALA A 55 -24.30 -1.56 -9.94
C ALA A 55 -24.72 -1.71 -11.40
N VAL A 56 -23.79 -2.05 -12.30
CA VAL A 56 -24.08 -2.35 -13.71
C VAL A 56 -25.03 -3.54 -13.81
N LYS A 57 -24.75 -4.65 -13.13
CA LYS A 57 -25.61 -5.85 -13.17
C LYS A 57 -27.02 -5.57 -12.65
N LYS A 58 -27.17 -4.73 -11.62
CA LYS A 58 -28.50 -4.31 -11.13
C LYS A 58 -29.28 -3.48 -12.16
N ARG A 59 -28.59 -2.69 -13.00
CA ARG A 59 -29.25 -1.91 -14.06
C ARG A 59 -29.78 -2.79 -15.19
N ASP A 60 -29.08 -3.86 -15.56
CA ASP A 60 -29.55 -4.78 -16.61
C ASP A 60 -30.81 -5.56 -16.20
N VAL A 61 -30.93 -5.93 -14.93
CA VAL A 61 -32.11 -6.65 -14.40
C VAL A 61 -33.38 -5.79 -14.40
N MET A 62 -33.24 -4.46 -14.25
CA MET A 62 -34.38 -3.53 -14.19
C MET A 62 -34.81 -2.96 -15.54
N ARG A 63 -34.22 -3.37 -16.67
CA ARG A 63 -34.75 -2.97 -17.99
C ARG A 63 -36.07 -3.72 -18.25
N PRO A 64 -37.23 -3.04 -18.34
CA PRO A 64 -38.44 -3.67 -18.86
C PRO A 64 -38.21 -4.02 -20.34
N LYS A 65 -38.51 -5.27 -20.69
CA LYS A 65 -38.54 -5.76 -22.08
C LYS A 65 -39.72 -5.18 -22.83
#